data_AF-A0A6F9BNB4-F1
#
_entry.id   AF-A0A6F9BNB4-F1
#
_cell.length_a   1.000
_cell.length_b   1.000
_cell.length_c   1.000
_cell.angle_alpha   90.00
_cell.angle_beta   90.00
_cell.angle_gamma   90.00
#
_symmetry.space_group_name_H-M   'P 1'
#
loop_
_entity.id
_entity.type
_entity.pdbx_description
1 polymer ?
#
loop_
_entity_poly.entity_id
_entity_poly.type
_entity_poly.pdbx_seq_one_letter_code
_entity_poly.pdbx_strand_id
1 'polypeptide(L)'
;MFGIQENIQRSGSVMKEEPMVAGMNAVRSWMQGAGLLDSITAAQSGVALARAHFEKQPPSNLRKSNFFHFVLALYDRQGQPVEIERTRFVGFVEKEKETSGEKTNNGIQYRLQLLYSNGDHL
;
A
#
# COMPACT_ATOMS: atom_id res chain seq x y z
N MET A 1 61.91 6.60 -19.09
CA MET A 1 62.92 6.21 -18.07
C MET A 1 62.65 7.01 -16.82
N PHE A 2 62.68 6.33 -15.67
CA PHE A 2 62.14 6.74 -14.36
C PHE A 2 63.04 7.71 -13.56
N GLY A 3 62.43 8.40 -12.59
CA GLY A 3 63.05 9.05 -11.43
C GLY A 3 62.19 10.24 -10.96
N ILE A 4 61.93 10.55 -9.69
CA ILE A 4 62.45 10.15 -8.36
C ILE A 4 61.35 10.44 -7.31
N GLN A 5 61.54 9.81 -6.14
CA GLN A 5 60.77 9.68 -4.90
C GLN A 5 60.24 10.93 -4.17
N GLU A 6 59.11 10.67 -3.48
CA GLU A 6 58.63 11.04 -2.13
C GLU A 6 59.12 12.30 -1.40
N ASN A 7 58.15 13.07 -0.85
CA ASN A 7 58.26 13.69 0.48
C ASN A 7 56.87 14.08 1.09
N ILE A 8 56.38 13.25 2.02
CA ILE A 8 55.96 13.58 3.40
C ILE A 8 54.82 14.58 3.73
N GLN A 9 53.90 14.01 4.55
CA GLN A 9 53.10 14.57 5.66
C GLN A 9 52.09 15.72 5.38
N ARG A 10 50.82 15.51 5.75
CA ARG A 10 50.25 15.99 7.04
C ARG A 10 48.74 15.82 7.11
N SER A 11 48.31 15.56 8.35
CA SER A 11 47.03 15.90 8.96
C SER A 11 45.82 15.02 8.63
N GLY A 12 45.36 14.33 9.67
CA GLY A 12 44.06 13.69 9.68
C GLY A 12 42.91 14.69 9.71
N SER A 13 41.75 14.19 9.32
CA SER A 13 40.47 14.52 9.93
C SER A 13 39.54 13.32 9.76
N VAL A 14 39.23 12.67 10.87
CA VAL A 14 37.99 11.92 11.04
C VAL A 14 36.89 12.97 11.11
N MET A 15 35.83 12.87 10.30
CA MET A 15 34.43 12.98 10.75
C MET A 15 33.43 12.94 9.57
N LYS A 16 32.39 12.12 9.81
CA LYS A 16 31.02 12.14 9.28
C LYS A 16 30.70 11.64 7.85
N GLU A 17 30.23 10.40 7.86
CA GLU A 17 29.17 9.77 7.08
C GLU A 17 28.12 10.71 6.46
N GLU A 18 27.85 10.53 5.15
CA GLU A 18 26.60 10.90 4.49
C GLU A 18 26.35 9.91 3.32
N PRO A 19 25.35 9.00 3.40
CA PRO A 19 25.03 8.15 2.26
C PRO A 19 24.32 8.97 1.19
N MET A 20 24.96 9.05 0.03
CA MET A 20 24.35 9.51 -1.21
C MET A 20 23.13 8.67 -1.57
N VAL A 21 21.93 9.21 -1.34
CA VAL A 21 20.70 8.73 -2.00
C VAL A 21 19.85 9.95 -2.39
N ALA A 22 20.42 10.80 -3.25
CA ALA A 22 19.68 11.85 -3.95
C ALA A 22 19.43 11.40 -5.39
N GLY A 23 18.39 10.59 -5.59
CA GLY A 23 17.93 10.22 -6.92
C GLY A 23 16.67 9.38 -6.82
N MET A 24 15.59 9.80 -7.50
CA MET A 24 14.30 9.08 -7.66
C MET A 24 13.13 9.45 -6.74
N ASN A 25 12.95 10.71 -6.33
CA ASN A 25 11.70 11.12 -5.63
C ASN A 25 10.91 12.28 -6.25
N ALA A 26 11.24 12.73 -7.47
CA ALA A 26 10.49 13.82 -8.11
C ALA A 26 9.13 13.40 -8.71
N VAL A 27 8.85 12.10 -8.88
CA VAL A 27 7.57 11.60 -9.44
C VAL A 27 6.55 11.25 -8.33
N ARG A 28 6.92 11.35 -7.04
CA ARG A 28 6.08 10.94 -5.88
C ARG A 28 5.36 12.10 -5.18
N SER A 29 5.27 13.28 -5.78
CA SER A 29 4.81 14.49 -5.06
C SER A 29 3.29 14.76 -5.10
N TRP A 30 2.46 14.00 -5.84
CA TRP A 30 1.01 14.27 -5.94
C TRP A 30 0.12 13.39 -5.04
N MET A 31 0.71 12.49 -4.23
CA MET A 31 -0.02 11.43 -3.51
C MET A 31 0.10 11.48 -1.98
N GLN A 32 0.68 12.54 -1.41
CA GLN A 32 0.71 12.74 0.03
C GLN A 32 -0.16 13.94 0.37
N GLY A 33 -1.48 13.74 0.32
CA GLY A 33 -2.38 14.61 1.06
C GLY A 33 -2.03 14.46 2.54
N ALA A 34 -1.76 15.58 3.22
CA ALA A 34 -1.51 15.61 4.64
C ALA A 34 -2.69 14.91 5.36
N GLY A 35 -2.43 13.73 5.96
CA GLY A 35 -3.43 12.97 6.71
C GLY A 35 -3.78 11.57 6.19
N LEU A 36 -3.30 11.15 5.00
CA LEU A 36 -3.51 9.78 4.52
C LEU A 36 -2.51 8.80 5.16
N LEU A 37 -3.00 7.89 6.00
CA LEU A 37 -2.21 6.84 6.64
C LEU A 37 -2.13 5.61 5.73
N ASP A 38 -1.01 4.87 5.79
CA ASP A 38 -0.97 3.54 5.20
C ASP A 38 -1.63 2.51 6.14
N SER A 39 -2.04 1.37 5.59
CA SER A 39 -2.80 0.35 6.32
C SER A 39 -2.06 -0.25 7.52
N ILE A 40 -0.72 -0.31 7.45
CA ILE A 40 0.11 -0.89 8.51
C ILE A 40 0.22 0.10 9.67
N THR A 41 0.49 1.37 9.37
CA THR A 41 0.62 2.43 10.38
C THR A 41 -0.72 2.67 11.09
N ALA A 42 -1.83 2.72 10.35
CA ALA A 42 -3.14 2.91 10.96
C ALA A 42 -3.60 1.72 11.82
N ALA A 43 -3.24 0.49 11.45
CA ALA A 43 -3.55 -0.68 12.25
C ALA A 43 -2.86 -0.65 13.64
N GLN A 44 -1.69 0.01 13.76
CA GLN A 44 -1.00 0.21 15.04
C GLN A 44 -1.70 1.24 15.93
N SER A 45 -2.34 2.26 15.34
CA SER A 45 -3.20 3.22 16.08
C SER A 45 -4.61 2.69 16.35
N GLY A 46 -4.92 1.45 15.95
CA GLY A 46 -6.20 0.80 16.18
C GLY A 46 -7.25 1.07 15.09
N VAL A 47 -6.90 1.83 14.06
CA VAL A 47 -7.77 2.17 12.93
C VAL A 47 -7.60 1.10 11.85
N ALA A 48 -8.60 0.23 11.74
CA ALA A 48 -8.59 -0.86 10.78
C ALA A 48 -10.01 -1.34 10.46
N LEU A 49 -10.20 -1.81 9.23
CA LEU A 49 -11.37 -2.59 8.86
C LEU A 49 -11.40 -3.87 9.68
N ALA A 50 -12.56 -4.18 10.26
CA ALA A 50 -12.74 -5.39 11.06
C ALA A 50 -13.79 -6.32 10.47
N ARG A 51 -14.81 -5.78 9.79
CA ARG A 51 -15.93 -6.56 9.27
C ARG A 51 -16.46 -5.97 7.96
N ALA A 52 -16.88 -6.84 7.06
CA ALA A 52 -17.68 -6.48 5.89
C ALA A 52 -19.04 -7.20 5.97
N HIS A 53 -20.09 -6.56 5.47
CA HIS A 53 -21.45 -7.09 5.44
C HIS A 53 -22.01 -7.02 4.02
N PHE A 54 -22.60 -8.10 3.53
CA PHE A 54 -23.30 -8.11 2.25
C PHE A 54 -24.68 -7.44 2.38
N GLU A 55 -24.76 -6.17 2.01
CA GLU A 55 -26.05 -5.50 1.86
C GLU A 55 -26.85 -6.10 0.70
N LYS A 56 -26.14 -6.48 -0.36
CA LYS A 56 -26.70 -7.24 -1.47
C LYS A 56 -25.86 -8.49 -1.70
N GLN A 57 -26.49 -9.64 -1.48
CA GLN A 57 -25.89 -10.95 -1.72
C GLN A 57 -25.62 -11.16 -3.22
N PRO A 58 -24.53 -11.85 -3.59
CA PRO A 58 -24.36 -12.32 -4.95
C PRO A 58 -25.48 -13.33 -5.31
N PRO A 59 -25.83 -13.46 -6.60
CA PRO A 59 -26.86 -14.41 -7.04
C PRO A 59 -26.42 -15.85 -6.74
N SER A 60 -27.34 -16.65 -6.19
CA SER A 60 -27.08 -18.06 -5.81
C SER A 60 -26.88 -18.99 -7.00
N ASN A 61 -27.36 -18.59 -8.18
CA ASN A 61 -27.16 -19.29 -9.43
C ASN A 61 -26.78 -18.27 -10.51
N LEU A 62 -25.66 -18.51 -11.18
CA LEU A 62 -25.10 -17.60 -12.17
C LEU A 62 -24.61 -18.36 -13.39
N ARG A 63 -24.98 -17.86 -14.57
CA ARG A 63 -24.43 -18.33 -15.83
C ARG A 63 -23.03 -17.74 -16.04
N LYS A 64 -22.05 -18.57 -16.41
CA LYS A 64 -20.64 -18.17 -16.60
C LYS A 64 -20.43 -16.99 -17.57
N SER A 65 -21.29 -16.84 -18.58
CA SER A 65 -21.20 -15.74 -19.56
C SER A 65 -21.72 -14.39 -19.04
N ASN A 66 -22.35 -14.36 -17.87
CA ASN A 66 -23.00 -13.18 -17.34
C ASN A 66 -22.10 -12.51 -16.29
N PHE A 67 -22.15 -11.18 -16.25
CA PHE A 67 -21.66 -10.45 -15.09
C PHE A 67 -22.60 -10.62 -13.90
N PHE A 68 -22.04 -10.48 -12.70
CA PHE A 68 -22.79 -10.38 -11.46
C PHE A 68 -22.18 -9.28 -10.59
N HIS A 69 -22.95 -8.83 -9.61
CA HIS A 69 -22.52 -7.83 -8.64
C HIS A 69 -23.09 -8.13 -7.26
N PHE A 70 -22.42 -7.60 -6.25
CA PHE A 70 -22.81 -7.62 -4.86
C PHE A 70 -22.51 -6.24 -4.25
N VAL A 71 -23.05 -5.95 -3.07
CA VAL A 71 -22.84 -4.68 -2.36
C VAL A 71 -22.34 -4.98 -0.96
N LEU A 72 -21.27 -4.30 -0.55
CA LEU A 72 -20.65 -4.44 0.76
C LEU A 72 -20.78 -3.14 1.57
N ALA A 73 -21.15 -3.29 2.84
CA ALA A 73 -20.91 -2.29 3.88
C ALA A 73 -19.68 -2.68 4.70
N LEU A 74 -18.80 -1.72 4.97
CA LEU A 74 -17.56 -1.93 5.72
C LEU A 74 -17.70 -1.32 7.13
N TYR A 75 -17.14 -2.01 8.12
CA TYR A 75 -17.16 -1.60 9.50
C TYR A 75 -15.78 -1.71 10.15
N ASP A 76 -15.47 -0.76 11.02
CA ASP A 76 -14.26 -0.76 11.83
C ASP A 76 -14.36 -1.73 13.03
N ARG A 77 -13.31 -1.76 13.86
CA ARG A 77 -13.25 -2.60 15.06
C ARG A 77 -14.30 -2.27 16.12
N GLN A 78 -14.82 -1.04 16.13
CA GLN A 78 -15.87 -0.60 17.06
C GLN A 78 -17.27 -0.85 16.48
N GLY A 79 -17.36 -1.39 15.26
CA GLY A 79 -18.61 -1.61 14.56
C GLY A 79 -19.20 -0.36 13.94
N GLN A 80 -18.43 0.74 13.83
CA GLN A 80 -18.86 1.94 13.12
C GLN A 80 -18.73 1.74 11.61
N PRO A 81 -19.65 2.31 10.81
CA PRO A 81 -19.53 2.28 9.36
C PRO A 81 -18.29 3.05 8.91
N VAL A 82 -17.60 2.51 7.90
CA VAL A 82 -16.44 3.15 7.27
C VAL A 82 -16.83 3.67 5.90
N GLU A 83 -16.59 4.95 5.65
CA GLU A 83 -16.88 5.58 4.37
C GLU A 83 -15.79 5.25 3.35
N ILE A 84 -16.18 5.15 2.08
CA ILE A 84 -15.26 4.87 0.98
C ILE A 84 -15.22 6.10 0.09
N GLU A 85 -14.10 6.83 0.10
CA GLU A 85 -13.94 8.05 -0.68
C GLU A 85 -13.52 7.76 -2.12
N ARG A 86 -12.65 6.76 -2.33
CA ARG A 86 -12.14 6.39 -3.65
C ARG A 86 -11.98 4.89 -3.78
N THR A 87 -12.26 4.37 -4.97
CA THR A 87 -12.04 2.96 -5.31
C THR A 87 -11.28 2.84 -6.62
N ARG A 88 -10.33 1.89 -6.71
CA ARG A 88 -9.60 1.63 -7.94
C ARG A 88 -9.31 0.15 -8.12
N PHE A 89 -9.53 -0.36 -9.33
CA PHE A 89 -9.04 -1.65 -9.77
C PHE A 89 -7.51 -1.63 -9.93
N VAL A 90 -6.82 -2.60 -9.34
CA VAL A 90 -5.35 -2.72 -9.37
C VAL A 90 -4.93 -3.82 -10.33
N GLY A 91 -5.61 -4.97 -10.33
CA GLY A 91 -5.25 -6.10 -11.17
C GLY A 91 -5.88 -7.41 -10.72
N PHE A 92 -5.42 -8.51 -11.31
CA PHE A 92 -5.79 -9.88 -10.92
C PHE A 92 -4.74 -10.49 -9.99
N VAL A 93 -5.17 -11.47 -9.20
CA VAL A 93 -4.29 -12.33 -8.40
C VAL A 93 -3.86 -13.49 -9.28
N GLU A 94 -2.65 -13.40 -9.81
CA GLU A 94 -2.03 -14.39 -10.70
C GLU A 94 -0.50 -14.37 -10.54
N LYS A 95 0.16 -15.48 -10.92
CA LYS A 95 1.62 -15.60 -10.96
C LYS A 95 2.24 -15.29 -9.60
N GLU A 96 3.18 -14.34 -9.54
CA GLU A 96 3.93 -13.94 -8.34
C GLU A 96 3.05 -13.31 -7.24
N LYS A 97 1.80 -12.94 -7.55
CA LYS A 97 0.86 -12.38 -6.56
C LYS A 97 0.09 -13.44 -5.79
N GLU A 98 0.25 -14.73 -6.13
CA GLU A 98 -0.42 -15.84 -5.44
C GLU A 98 0.32 -16.20 -4.15
N THR A 99 -0.42 -16.34 -3.04
CA THR A 99 0.17 -16.51 -1.70
C THR A 99 0.58 -17.96 -1.41
N SER A 100 -0.10 -18.95 -2.00
CA SER A 100 0.08 -20.37 -1.67
C SER A 100 1.03 -21.13 -2.61
N GLY A 101 1.61 -20.46 -3.61
CA GLY A 101 2.38 -21.12 -4.67
C GLY A 101 1.55 -22.01 -5.62
N GLU A 102 0.25 -22.16 -5.35
CA GLU A 102 -0.70 -22.83 -6.23
C GLU A 102 -1.21 -21.87 -7.31
N LYS A 103 -1.26 -22.35 -8.55
CA LYS A 103 -1.74 -21.56 -9.69
C LYS A 103 -3.26 -21.60 -9.80
N THR A 104 -3.92 -20.73 -9.06
CA THR A 104 -5.39 -20.61 -8.99
C THR A 104 -5.96 -19.65 -10.03
N ASN A 105 -5.25 -18.55 -10.34
CA ASN A 105 -5.75 -17.40 -11.10
C ASN A 105 -7.13 -16.92 -10.60
N ASN A 106 -7.34 -16.97 -9.29
CA ASN A 106 -8.63 -16.69 -8.66
C ASN A 106 -8.52 -15.54 -7.65
N GLY A 107 -8.78 -14.33 -8.13
CA GLY A 107 -8.88 -13.16 -7.28
C GLY A 107 -8.75 -11.85 -8.04
N ILE A 108 -9.36 -10.81 -7.51
CA ILE A 108 -9.25 -9.44 -8.03
C ILE A 108 -8.74 -8.54 -6.91
N GLN A 109 -7.77 -7.70 -7.24
CA GLN A 109 -7.16 -6.74 -6.32
C GLN A 109 -7.74 -5.35 -6.55
N TYR A 110 -8.24 -4.75 -5.48
CA TYR A 110 -8.70 -3.37 -5.44
C TYR A 110 -7.89 -2.57 -4.42
N ARG A 111 -7.84 -1.25 -4.63
CA ARG A 111 -7.37 -0.28 -3.65
C ARG A 111 -8.52 0.65 -3.32
N LEU A 112 -8.75 0.83 -2.02
CA LEU A 112 -9.77 1.71 -1.49
C LEU A 112 -9.08 2.84 -0.72
N GLN A 113 -9.65 4.04 -0.76
CA GLN A 113 -9.37 5.12 0.17
C GLN A 113 -10.58 5.22 1.10
N LEU A 114 -10.34 5.11 2.40
CA LEU A 114 -11.33 4.98 3.45
C LEU A 114 -11.30 6.21 4.35
N LEU A 115 -12.47 6.58 4.86
CA LEU A 115 -12.65 7.60 5.88
C LEU A 115 -13.34 6.97 7.08
N TYR A 116 -12.68 7.02 8.23
CA TYR A 116 -13.20 6.50 9.49
C TYR A 116 -13.98 7.56 10.24
N SER A 117 -14.85 7.13 11.15
CA SER A 117 -15.70 8.03 11.96
C SER A 117 -14.92 9.03 12.82
N ASN A 118 -13.67 8.70 13.16
CA ASN A 118 -12.75 9.57 13.90
C ASN A 118 -12.04 10.62 13.02
N GLY A 119 -12.31 10.65 11.71
CA GLY A 119 -11.71 11.56 10.75
C GLY A 119 -10.39 11.07 10.13
N ASP A 120 -9.93 9.86 10.46
CA ASP A 120 -8.70 9.31 9.88
C ASP A 120 -8.95 8.81 8.45
N HIS A 121 -8.03 9.17 7.54
CA HIS A 121 -8.03 8.72 6.16
C HIS A 121 -7.02 7.58 5.95
N LEU A 122 -7.43 6.53 5.22
CA LEU A 122 -6.67 5.29 5.02
C LEU A 122 -6.65 4.83 3.56
#